data_AF-A0A2G1DF38-F1
#
_entry.id   AF-A0A2G1DF38-F1
#
_cell.length_a   1.000
_cell.length_b   1.000
_cell.length_c   1.000
_cell.angle_alpha   90.00
_cell.angle_beta   90.00
_cell.angle_gamma   90.00
#
_symmetry.space_group_name_H-M   'P 1'
#
loop_
_entity.id
_entity.type
_entity.pdbx_description
1 polymer ?
#
loop_
_entity_poly.entity_id
_entity_poly.type
_entity_poly.pdbx_seq_one_letter_code
_entity_poly.pdbx_strand_id
1 'polypeptide(L)'
;MANFDENILLSQRVDLSNEQAIESQVLRIAVYDEFKAYESYSKIIEKFGAIHPFVNIKEAEAVHYSALMPLLQKYNVEVPINDWADKIEVPNTYIECCELGVASEINNIAMYDDLIANTKQPDIKDILFKLQAASYNNHLPAFRKCVLNHYNGVNQATNLNSVEEMMNKASEYQMLLEDIASGNMDQNKISELFNKLNISMISGAGFGAALVAFLNSYTQTNKE
;
A
#
# COMPACT_ATOMS: atom_id res chain seq x y z
N MET A 1 -23.91 4.13 -8.48
CA MET A 1 -23.41 3.71 -9.81
C MET A 1 -22.07 3.04 -9.55
N ALA A 2 -21.76 1.93 -10.22
CA ALA A 2 -20.55 1.15 -9.96
C ALA A 2 -19.62 1.18 -11.18
N ASN A 3 -18.33 1.00 -10.96
CA ASN A 3 -17.35 0.83 -12.04
C ASN A 3 -17.60 -0.50 -12.77
N PHE A 4 -17.66 -0.48 -14.11
CA PHE A 4 -17.93 -1.68 -14.91
C PHE A 4 -16.80 -2.72 -14.83
N ASP A 5 -15.58 -2.27 -14.52
CA ASP A 5 -14.34 -3.04 -14.42
C ASP A 5 -13.81 -3.08 -12.98
N GLU A 6 -14.68 -2.97 -11.96
CA GLU A 6 -14.28 -2.88 -10.55
C GLU A 6 -13.31 -4.00 -10.12
N ASN A 7 -13.49 -5.23 -10.61
CA ASN A 7 -12.58 -6.34 -10.31
C ASN A 7 -11.15 -6.09 -10.80
N ILE A 8 -10.97 -5.44 -11.96
CA ILE A 8 -9.65 -5.08 -12.50
C ILE A 8 -9.07 -3.92 -11.71
N LEU A 9 -9.89 -2.92 -11.38
CA LEU A 9 -9.46 -1.78 -10.57
C LEU A 9 -8.96 -2.23 -9.20
N LEU A 10 -9.65 -3.19 -8.57
CA LEU A 10 -9.28 -3.72 -7.26
C LEU A 10 -8.13 -4.73 -7.31
N SER A 11 -7.91 -5.42 -8.44
CA SER A 11 -6.75 -6.31 -8.58
C SER A 11 -5.43 -5.54 -8.69
N GLN A 12 -5.49 -4.27 -9.10
CA GLN A 12 -4.33 -3.41 -9.35
C GLN A 12 -3.31 -4.05 -10.31
N ARG A 13 -3.80 -4.86 -11.25
CA ARG A 13 -2.97 -5.58 -12.23
C ARG A 13 -3.66 -5.59 -13.59
N VAL A 14 -2.85 -5.54 -14.64
CA VAL A 14 -3.35 -5.74 -16.00
C VAL A 14 -3.80 -7.19 -16.18
N ASP A 15 -5.03 -7.37 -16.65
CA ASP A 15 -5.56 -8.66 -17.07
C ASP A 15 -5.47 -8.79 -18.59
N LEU A 16 -4.52 -9.61 -19.03
CA LEU A 16 -4.28 -9.89 -20.45
C LEU A 16 -5.38 -10.74 -21.10
N SER A 17 -6.24 -11.36 -20.31
CA SER A 17 -7.39 -12.14 -20.80
C SER A 17 -8.66 -11.29 -20.96
N ASN A 18 -8.64 -10.05 -20.46
CA ASN A 18 -9.78 -9.15 -20.54
C ASN A 18 -9.91 -8.50 -21.92
N GLU A 19 -11.17 -8.23 -22.34
CA GLU A 19 -11.46 -7.58 -23.62
C GLU A 19 -11.12 -6.08 -23.62
N GLN A 20 -11.02 -5.45 -22.44
CA GLN A 20 -10.62 -4.05 -22.29
C GLN A 20 -9.18 -3.85 -22.74
N ALA A 21 -8.96 -2.84 -23.57
CA ALA A 21 -7.62 -2.49 -24.05
C ALA A 21 -6.65 -2.25 -22.88
N ILE A 22 -5.41 -2.70 -23.02
CA ILE A 22 -4.39 -2.63 -21.96
C ILE A 22 -4.19 -1.18 -21.47
N GLU A 23 -4.11 -0.21 -22.39
CA GLU A 23 -3.97 1.21 -22.01
C GLU A 23 -5.17 1.72 -21.20
N SER A 24 -6.38 1.19 -21.44
CA SER A 24 -7.57 1.56 -20.69
C SER A 24 -7.52 0.98 -19.28
N GLN A 25 -7.15 -0.30 -19.14
CA GLN A 25 -6.94 -0.91 -17.83
C GLN A 25 -5.88 -0.14 -17.04
N VAL A 26 -4.71 0.11 -17.65
CA VAL A 26 -3.60 0.82 -17.02
C VAL A 26 -4.00 2.20 -16.50
N LEU A 27 -4.62 3.02 -17.35
CA LEU A 27 -4.99 4.38 -16.97
C LEU A 27 -6.09 4.41 -15.91
N ARG A 28 -7.06 3.49 -15.99
CA ARG A 28 -8.14 3.41 -15.00
C ARG A 28 -7.64 2.87 -13.66
N ILE A 29 -6.81 1.83 -13.66
CA ILE A 29 -6.17 1.30 -12.43
C ILE A 29 -5.37 2.42 -11.76
N ALA A 30 -4.49 3.10 -12.49
CA ALA A 30 -3.64 4.15 -11.95
C ALA A 30 -4.49 5.26 -11.30
N VAL A 31 -5.44 5.85 -12.04
CA VAL A 31 -6.30 6.93 -11.51
C VAL A 31 -7.11 6.48 -10.29
N TYR A 32 -7.66 5.27 -10.33
CA TYR A 32 -8.49 4.77 -9.25
C TYR A 32 -7.67 4.52 -7.98
N ASP A 33 -6.40 4.12 -8.10
CA ASP A 33 -5.49 4.01 -6.96
C ASP A 33 -5.09 5.38 -6.40
N GLU A 34 -4.83 6.37 -7.25
CA GLU A 34 -4.55 7.75 -6.81
C GLU A 34 -5.76 8.36 -6.08
N PHE A 35 -7.00 8.07 -6.53
CA PHE A 35 -8.21 8.43 -5.78
C PHE A 35 -8.27 7.74 -4.42
N LYS A 36 -7.94 6.45 -4.34
CA LYS A 36 -7.90 5.70 -3.08
C LYS A 36 -6.96 6.37 -2.08
N ALA A 37 -5.75 6.71 -2.51
CA ALA A 37 -4.74 7.34 -1.66
C ALA A 37 -5.21 8.73 -1.20
N TYR A 38 -5.70 9.56 -2.12
CA TYR A 38 -6.25 10.89 -1.81
C TYR A 38 -7.38 10.82 -0.76
N GLU A 39 -8.38 9.97 -0.97
CA GLU A 39 -9.51 9.82 -0.04
C GLU A 39 -9.05 9.25 1.31
N SER A 40 -8.10 8.30 1.29
CA SER A 40 -7.58 7.68 2.53
C SER A 40 -6.88 8.71 3.40
N TYR A 41 -5.99 9.51 2.82
CA TYR A 41 -5.27 10.54 3.55
C TYR A 41 -6.19 11.69 3.95
N SER A 42 -7.21 12.00 3.14
CA SER A 42 -8.24 12.98 3.51
C SER A 42 -9.01 12.57 4.77
N LYS A 43 -9.47 11.32 4.86
CA LYS A 43 -10.16 10.83 6.06
C LYS A 43 -9.25 10.72 7.28
N ILE A 44 -7.98 10.37 7.10
CA ILE A 44 -6.99 10.37 8.19
C ILE A 44 -6.82 11.79 8.74
N ILE A 45 -6.71 12.79 7.86
CA ILE A 45 -6.63 14.21 8.25
C ILE A 45 -7.91 14.68 8.95
N GLU A 46 -9.08 14.24 8.50
CA GLU A 46 -10.35 14.53 9.18
C GLU A 46 -10.37 13.97 10.62
N LYS A 47 -9.90 12.72 10.80
CA LYS A 47 -9.92 12.05 12.11
C LYS A 47 -8.86 12.57 13.09
N PHE A 48 -7.64 12.81 12.62
CA PHE A 48 -6.49 13.11 13.49
C PHE A 48 -5.97 14.55 13.35
N GLY A 49 -6.54 15.35 12.45
CA GLY A 49 -6.09 16.69 12.14
C GLY A 49 -4.99 16.73 11.08
N ALA A 50 -4.58 17.95 10.72
CA ALA A 50 -3.56 18.23 9.71
C ALA A 50 -2.16 17.83 10.20
N ILE A 51 -1.84 16.54 10.12
CA ILE A 51 -0.58 15.95 10.59
C ILE A 51 0.27 15.43 9.43
N HIS A 52 1.59 15.56 9.57
CA HIS A 52 2.54 14.99 8.63
C HIS A 52 2.65 13.47 8.82
N PRO A 53 2.95 12.69 7.76
CA PRO A 53 3.19 13.13 6.38
C PRO A 53 1.91 13.29 5.55
N PHE A 54 0.73 12.93 6.07
CA PHE A 54 -0.53 12.83 5.32
C PHE A 54 -0.93 14.10 4.58
N VAL A 55 -0.78 15.29 5.18
CA VAL A 55 -1.13 16.56 4.51
C VAL A 55 -0.35 16.73 3.20
N ASN A 56 0.96 16.50 3.22
CA ASN A 56 1.79 16.70 2.04
C ASN A 56 1.53 15.63 0.98
N ILE A 57 1.35 14.40 1.41
CA ILE A 57 1.16 13.27 0.49
C ILE A 57 -0.22 13.36 -0.16
N LYS A 58 -1.28 13.71 0.58
CA LYS A 58 -2.61 13.97 0.01
C LYS A 58 -2.56 14.97 -1.14
N GLU A 59 -1.85 16.08 -0.97
CA GLU A 59 -1.73 17.09 -2.03
C GLU A 59 -0.91 16.57 -3.22
N ALA A 60 0.09 15.69 -3.00
CA ALA A 60 0.80 15.00 -4.07
C ALA A 60 -0.13 14.05 -4.86
N GLU A 61 -0.99 13.27 -4.19
CA GLU A 61 -1.94 12.39 -4.88
C GLU A 61 -2.96 13.18 -5.73
N ALA A 62 -3.32 14.39 -5.29
CA ALA A 62 -4.15 15.29 -6.08
C ALA A 62 -3.49 15.68 -7.40
N VAL A 63 -2.18 15.93 -7.37
CA VAL A 63 -1.37 16.18 -8.57
C VAL A 63 -1.25 14.92 -9.41
N HIS A 64 -1.10 13.74 -8.81
CA HIS A 64 -0.96 12.47 -9.52
C HIS A 64 -2.19 12.13 -10.36
N TYR A 65 -3.40 12.07 -9.75
CA TYR A 65 -4.60 11.78 -10.55
C TYR A 65 -4.84 12.87 -11.60
N SER A 66 -4.52 14.13 -11.30
CA SER A 66 -4.66 15.24 -12.25
C SER A 66 -3.72 15.09 -13.45
N ALA A 67 -2.50 14.55 -13.24
CA ALA A 67 -1.54 14.29 -14.31
C ALA A 67 -1.98 13.16 -15.26
N LEU A 68 -2.82 12.25 -14.79
CA LEU A 68 -3.38 11.16 -15.60
C LEU A 68 -4.57 11.62 -16.45
N MET A 69 -5.33 12.65 -16.03
CA MET A 69 -6.55 13.11 -16.74
C MET A 69 -6.32 13.42 -18.24
N PRO A 70 -5.25 14.12 -18.66
CA PRO A 70 -4.99 14.37 -20.09
C PRO A 70 -4.73 13.09 -20.88
N LEU A 71 -4.15 12.05 -20.27
CA LEU A 71 -3.95 10.76 -20.91
C LEU A 71 -5.28 10.01 -21.07
N LEU A 72 -6.13 9.98 -20.03
CA LEU A 72 -7.47 9.40 -20.15
C LEU A 72 -8.26 10.04 -21.29
N GLN A 73 -8.23 11.37 -21.38
CA GLN A 73 -8.85 12.09 -22.48
C GLN A 73 -8.24 11.73 -23.85
N LYS A 74 -6.90 11.72 -23.96
CA LYS A 74 -6.18 11.42 -25.21
C LYS A 74 -6.50 10.02 -25.74
N TYR A 75 -6.60 9.04 -24.86
CA TYR A 75 -6.86 7.64 -25.20
C TYR A 75 -8.36 7.29 -25.22
N ASN A 76 -9.25 8.28 -25.04
CA ASN A 76 -10.70 8.08 -24.97
C ASN A 76 -11.11 7.03 -23.93
N VAL A 77 -10.45 7.07 -22.78
CA VAL A 77 -10.68 6.20 -21.63
C VAL A 77 -11.58 6.95 -20.64
N GLU A 78 -12.70 6.35 -20.27
CA GLU A 78 -13.58 6.91 -19.26
C GLU A 78 -12.87 6.95 -17.90
N VAL A 79 -13.08 8.01 -17.14
CA VAL A 79 -12.56 8.15 -15.77
C VAL A 79 -13.32 7.18 -14.86
N PRO A 80 -12.65 6.37 -14.02
CA PRO A 80 -13.35 5.53 -13.05
C PRO A 80 -14.10 6.40 -12.04
N ILE A 81 -15.25 5.91 -11.58
CA ILE A 81 -16.02 6.56 -10.51
C ILE A 81 -15.17 6.51 -9.24
N ASN A 82 -14.93 7.66 -8.62
CA ASN A 82 -14.36 7.73 -7.28
C ASN A 82 -15.46 7.45 -6.25
N ASP A 83 -15.51 6.21 -5.76
CA ASP A 83 -16.41 5.75 -4.71
C ASP A 83 -15.67 5.34 -3.43
N TRP A 84 -14.39 5.71 -3.31
CA TRP A 84 -13.55 5.37 -2.16
C TRP A 84 -13.98 6.05 -0.88
N ALA A 85 -14.58 7.24 -0.96
CA ALA A 85 -15.11 7.96 0.19
C ALA A 85 -16.07 7.11 1.04
N ASP A 86 -16.80 6.17 0.46
CA ASP A 86 -17.71 5.27 1.20
C ASP A 86 -17.07 3.94 1.61
N LYS A 87 -15.89 3.61 1.07
CA LYS A 87 -15.21 2.32 1.24
C LYS A 87 -14.05 2.35 2.25
N ILE A 88 -13.54 3.54 2.60
CA ILE A 88 -12.36 3.67 3.46
C ILE A 88 -12.73 3.62 4.93
N GLU A 89 -12.08 2.70 5.65
CA GLU A 89 -12.01 2.66 7.11
C GLU A 89 -10.68 3.23 7.59
N VAL A 90 -10.73 4.15 8.55
CA VAL A 90 -9.52 4.78 9.10
C VAL A 90 -9.09 4.06 10.38
N PRO A 91 -7.81 3.62 10.48
CA PRO A 91 -7.28 3.02 11.70
C PRO A 91 -7.48 3.88 12.96
N ASN A 92 -7.37 3.27 14.14
CA ASN A 92 -7.72 3.93 15.39
C ASN A 92 -6.60 4.79 15.94
N THR A 93 -5.35 4.49 15.56
CA THR A 93 -4.19 5.27 16.01
C THR A 93 -3.45 5.91 14.84
N TYR A 94 -2.76 7.02 15.14
CA TYR A 94 -1.89 7.68 14.18
C TYR A 94 -0.75 6.77 13.70
N ILE A 95 -0.19 5.95 14.59
CA ILE A 95 0.90 5.02 14.21
C ILE A 95 0.40 3.96 13.22
N GLU A 96 -0.77 3.36 13.46
CA GLU A 96 -1.40 2.43 12.50
C GLU A 96 -1.63 3.09 11.14
N CYS A 97 -2.02 4.37 11.10
CA CYS A 97 -2.16 5.11 9.85
C CYS A 97 -0.83 5.26 9.11
N CYS A 98 0.28 5.49 9.83
CA CYS A 98 1.60 5.58 9.22
C CYS A 98 2.11 4.22 8.72
N GLU A 99 1.82 3.14 9.45
CA GLU A 99 2.10 1.77 8.99
C GLU A 99 1.28 1.41 7.75
N LEU A 100 -0.01 1.77 7.73
CA LEU A 100 -0.87 1.65 6.56
C LEU A 100 -0.28 2.41 5.37
N GLY A 101 0.20 3.63 5.58
CA GLY A 101 0.91 4.40 4.55
C GLY A 101 2.11 3.64 3.97
N VAL A 102 2.98 3.04 4.81
CA VAL A 102 4.09 2.21 4.33
C VAL A 102 3.62 1.06 3.44
N ALA A 103 2.59 0.33 3.87
CA ALA A 103 2.06 -0.80 3.10
C ALA A 103 1.42 -0.35 1.77
N SER A 104 0.65 0.74 1.80
CA SER A 104 0.04 1.34 0.61
C SER A 104 1.08 1.76 -0.43
N GLU A 105 2.15 2.43 -0.03
CA GLU A 105 3.21 2.85 -0.97
C GLU A 105 3.96 1.66 -1.58
N ILE A 106 4.21 0.59 -0.82
CA ILE A 106 4.83 -0.63 -1.37
C ILE A 106 3.91 -1.26 -2.43
N ASN A 107 2.61 -1.35 -2.14
CA ASN A 107 1.64 -1.90 -3.09
C ASN A 107 1.49 -1.01 -4.34
N ASN A 108 1.51 0.31 -4.17
CA ASN A 108 1.45 1.28 -5.26
C ASN A 108 2.68 1.16 -6.18
N ILE A 109 3.89 1.02 -5.62
CA ILE A 109 5.12 0.77 -6.40
C ILE A 109 5.00 -0.52 -7.21
N ALA A 110 4.54 -1.61 -6.58
CA ALA A 110 4.36 -2.90 -7.25
C ALA A 110 3.25 -2.90 -8.30
N MET A 111 2.18 -2.13 -8.09
CA MET A 111 1.17 -1.85 -9.10
C MET A 111 1.82 -1.15 -10.29
N TYR A 112 2.54 -0.05 -10.06
CA TYR A 112 3.19 0.67 -11.16
C TYR A 112 4.20 -0.18 -11.92
N ASP A 113 4.95 -1.07 -11.25
CA ASP A 113 5.84 -2.03 -11.94
C ASP A 113 5.06 -2.89 -12.95
N ASP A 114 3.90 -3.42 -12.56
CA ASP A 114 3.03 -4.20 -13.44
C ASP A 114 2.45 -3.35 -14.58
N LEU A 115 1.94 -2.15 -14.27
CA LEU A 115 1.38 -1.25 -15.28
C LEU A 115 2.43 -0.84 -16.33
N ILE A 116 3.64 -0.51 -15.89
CA ILE A 116 4.78 -0.12 -16.75
C ILE A 116 5.20 -1.29 -17.66
N ALA A 117 5.28 -2.50 -17.10
CA ALA A 117 5.67 -3.70 -17.85
C ALA A 117 4.69 -4.02 -18.99
N ASN A 118 3.39 -3.79 -18.77
CA ASN A 118 2.36 -4.08 -19.75
C ASN A 118 2.06 -2.93 -20.73
N THR A 119 2.47 -1.70 -20.41
CA THR A 119 2.23 -0.53 -21.28
C THR A 119 3.15 -0.56 -22.51
N LYS A 120 2.70 -0.01 -23.65
CA LYS A 120 3.55 0.21 -24.85
C LYS A 120 3.70 1.68 -25.22
N GLN A 121 2.72 2.49 -24.86
CA GLN A 121 2.60 3.91 -25.17
C GLN A 121 3.64 4.71 -24.36
N PRO A 122 4.59 5.42 -25.02
CA PRO A 122 5.69 6.08 -24.32
C PRO A 122 5.25 7.17 -23.34
N ASP A 123 4.23 7.96 -23.70
CA ASP A 123 3.68 9.02 -22.86
C ASP A 123 2.97 8.50 -21.61
N ILE A 124 2.26 7.37 -21.72
CA ILE A 124 1.71 6.69 -20.54
C ILE A 124 2.86 6.21 -19.66
N LYS A 125 3.87 5.51 -20.21
CA LYS A 125 5.03 5.05 -19.43
C LYS A 125 5.74 6.18 -18.70
N ASP A 126 5.96 7.30 -19.37
CA ASP A 126 6.65 8.45 -18.78
C ASP A 126 5.92 9.01 -17.56
N ILE A 127 4.58 9.01 -17.57
CA ILE A 127 3.78 9.41 -16.40
C ILE A 127 3.83 8.33 -15.32
N LEU A 128 3.64 7.05 -15.66
CA LEU A 128 3.69 5.96 -14.67
C LEU A 128 5.04 5.91 -13.93
N PHE A 129 6.17 6.07 -14.64
CA PHE A 129 7.49 6.14 -14.01
C PHE A 129 7.63 7.32 -13.05
N LYS A 130 7.05 8.48 -13.37
CA LYS A 130 7.10 9.66 -12.48
C LYS A 130 6.29 9.42 -11.20
N LEU A 131 5.11 8.82 -11.33
CA LEU A 131 4.23 8.52 -10.18
C LEU A 131 4.87 7.46 -9.30
N GLN A 132 5.36 6.35 -9.87
CA GLN A 132 6.14 5.35 -9.13
C GLN A 132 7.35 5.95 -8.40
N ALA A 133 8.10 6.82 -9.09
CA ALA A 133 9.27 7.47 -8.50
C ALA A 133 8.90 8.39 -7.34
N ALA A 134 7.71 9.03 -7.36
CA ALA A 134 7.21 9.81 -6.24
C ALA A 134 6.92 8.90 -5.03
N SER A 135 6.22 7.79 -5.25
CA SER A 135 5.94 6.80 -4.20
C SER A 135 7.23 6.23 -3.59
N TYR A 136 8.19 5.81 -4.42
CA TYR A 136 9.44 5.20 -3.99
C TYR A 136 10.41 6.18 -3.31
N ASN A 137 10.65 7.36 -3.92
CA ASN A 137 11.67 8.28 -3.43
C ASN A 137 11.16 9.27 -2.38
N ASN A 138 9.84 9.50 -2.31
CA ASN A 138 9.27 10.54 -1.44
C ASN A 138 8.28 9.97 -0.41
N HIS A 139 7.20 9.32 -0.84
CA HIS A 139 6.12 8.92 0.06
C HIS A 139 6.54 7.80 1.01
N LEU A 140 7.09 6.72 0.46
CA LEU A 140 7.53 5.56 1.25
C LEU A 140 8.59 5.95 2.31
N PRO A 141 9.64 6.73 1.99
CA PRO A 141 10.56 7.24 3.01
C PRO A 141 9.88 8.13 4.06
N ALA A 142 8.90 8.96 3.67
CA ALA A 142 8.17 9.82 4.61
C ALA A 142 7.34 9.00 5.61
N PHE A 143 6.61 7.97 5.15
CA PHE A 143 5.87 7.07 6.03
C PHE A 143 6.80 6.21 6.90
N ARG A 144 7.90 5.68 6.35
CA ARG A 144 8.93 4.98 7.14
C ARG A 144 9.48 5.87 8.25
N LYS A 145 9.77 7.14 7.94
CA LYS A 145 10.21 8.13 8.94
C LYS A 145 9.11 8.41 9.98
N CYS A 146 7.84 8.46 9.59
CA CYS A 146 6.75 8.60 10.54
C CYS A 146 6.76 7.46 11.58
N VAL A 147 6.83 6.21 11.12
CA VAL A 147 6.88 5.02 11.97
C VAL A 147 8.12 5.06 12.88
N LEU A 148 9.31 5.29 12.30
CA LEU A 148 10.56 5.37 13.06
C LEU A 148 10.53 6.44 14.14
N ASN A 149 10.00 7.63 13.85
CA ASN A 149 9.91 8.72 14.82
C ASN A 149 9.01 8.38 16.00
N HIS A 150 7.89 7.68 15.77
CA HIS A 150 7.02 7.22 16.84
C HIS A 150 7.77 6.30 17.81
N TYR A 151 8.44 5.28 17.28
CA TYR A 151 9.20 4.32 18.09
C TYR A 151 10.43 4.92 18.78
N ASN A 152 11.16 5.80 18.10
CA ASN A 152 12.29 6.50 18.70
C ASN A 152 11.85 7.48 19.80
N GLY A 153 10.67 8.10 19.66
CA GLY A 153 10.06 8.93 20.69
C GLY A 153 9.63 8.13 21.92
N VAL A 154 9.08 6.92 21.72
CA VAL A 154 8.78 5.96 22.80
C VAL A 154 10.06 5.54 23.53
N ASN A 155 11.15 5.26 22.81
CA ASN A 155 12.44 4.84 23.38
C ASN A 155 13.12 5.90 24.28
N GLN A 156 12.80 7.19 24.13
CA GLN A 156 13.27 8.22 25.08
C GLN A 156 12.37 8.35 26.31
N ALA A 157 11.14 7.83 26.25
CA ALA A 157 10.15 7.88 27.33
C ALA A 157 10.11 6.60 28.20
N THR A 158 10.64 5.46 27.73
CA THR A 158 10.59 4.16 28.43
C THR A 158 11.95 3.55 28.75
N ASN A 159 12.00 2.86 29.90
CA ASN A 159 13.18 2.23 30.53
C ASN A 159 13.75 1.05 29.69
N LEU A 160 15.04 0.72 29.87
CA LEU A 160 15.86 -0.24 29.08
C LEU A 160 15.21 -1.60 28.75
N ASN A 161 14.23 -2.06 29.54
CA ASN A 161 13.50 -3.31 29.30
C ASN A 161 12.70 -3.32 27.98
N SER A 162 12.29 -2.15 27.45
CA SER A 162 11.53 -2.07 26.20
C SER A 162 12.39 -2.35 24.95
N VAL A 163 13.71 -2.10 25.02
CA VAL A 163 14.64 -2.34 23.91
C VAL A 163 14.90 -3.84 23.73
N GLU A 164 15.09 -4.55 24.83
CA GLU A 164 15.28 -6.01 24.82
C GLU A 164 14.00 -6.72 24.36
N GLU A 165 12.82 -6.27 24.81
CA GLU A 165 11.55 -6.81 24.34
C GLU A 165 11.31 -6.55 22.84
N MET A 166 11.69 -5.37 22.34
CA MET A 166 11.58 -5.02 20.92
C MET A 166 12.55 -5.82 20.05
N MET A 167 13.79 -6.03 20.50
CA MET A 167 14.76 -6.88 19.80
C MET A 167 14.35 -8.35 19.81
N ASN A 168 13.83 -8.86 20.92
CA ASN A 168 13.33 -10.22 21.02
C ASN A 168 12.13 -10.45 20.07
N LYS A 169 11.19 -9.50 20.00
CA LYS A 169 10.09 -9.56 19.03
C LYS A 169 10.59 -9.47 17.60
N ALA A 170 11.53 -8.59 17.29
CA ALA A 170 12.11 -8.47 15.94
C ALA A 170 12.80 -9.77 15.49
N SER A 171 13.55 -10.43 16.39
CA SER A 171 14.16 -11.74 16.13
C SER A 171 13.11 -12.85 15.97
N GLU A 172 12.04 -12.84 16.76
CA GLU A 172 10.94 -13.79 16.63
C GLU A 172 10.21 -13.65 15.28
N TYR A 173 9.99 -12.42 14.81
CA TYR A 173 9.42 -12.17 13.47
C TYR A 173 10.37 -12.57 12.34
N GLN A 174 11.67 -12.36 12.50
CA GLN A 174 12.65 -12.78 11.50
C GLN A 174 12.65 -14.29 11.32
N MET A 175 12.64 -15.06 12.42
CA MET A 175 12.55 -16.53 12.37
C MET A 175 11.28 -17.00 11.67
N LEU A 176 10.17 -16.32 11.91
CA LEU A 176 8.90 -16.67 11.29
C LEU A 176 8.85 -16.35 9.79
N LEU A 177 9.47 -15.24 9.36
CA LEU A 177 9.64 -14.92 7.95
C LEU A 177 10.58 -15.91 7.24
N GLU A 178 11.62 -16.40 7.92
CA GLU A 178 12.51 -17.46 7.41
C GLU A 178 11.78 -18.82 7.27
N ASP A 179 10.90 -19.17 8.21
CA ASP A 179 10.05 -20.36 8.13
C ASP A 179 9.08 -20.30 6.94
N ILE A 180 8.53 -19.11 6.65
CA ILE A 180 7.69 -18.86 5.47
C ILE A 180 8.52 -18.99 4.18
N ALA A 181 9.68 -18.34 4.12
CA ALA A 181 10.55 -18.34 2.95
C ALA A 181 11.15 -19.72 2.65
N SER A 182 11.33 -20.56 3.67
CA SER A 182 11.85 -21.92 3.53
C SER A 182 10.78 -22.99 3.25
N GLY A 183 9.49 -22.61 3.19
CA GLY A 183 8.39 -23.54 2.91
C GLY A 183 8.06 -24.50 4.05
N ASN A 184 8.57 -24.26 5.27
CA ASN A 184 8.39 -25.12 6.44
C ASN A 184 7.16 -24.73 7.28
N MET A 185 6.04 -24.42 6.63
CA MET A 185 4.81 -24.00 7.30
C MET A 185 3.84 -25.15 7.51
N ASP A 186 3.47 -25.41 8.78
CA ASP A 186 2.36 -26.30 9.14
C ASP A 186 1.16 -25.52 9.70
N GLN A 187 0.02 -26.19 9.84
CA GLN A 187 -1.24 -25.58 10.27
C GLN A 187 -1.18 -24.99 11.69
N ASN A 188 -0.33 -25.53 12.57
CA ASN A 188 -0.14 -25.02 13.94
C ASN A 188 0.68 -23.74 13.92
N LYS A 189 1.75 -23.69 13.13
CA LYS A 189 2.57 -22.47 12.93
C LYS A 189 1.78 -21.36 12.24
N ILE A 190 0.93 -21.71 11.28
CA ILE A 190 -0.01 -20.75 10.65
C ILE A 190 -0.97 -20.19 11.68
N SER A 191 -1.56 -21.03 12.53
CA SER A 191 -2.50 -20.60 13.58
C SER A 191 -1.82 -19.79 14.68
N GLU A 192 -0.59 -20.15 15.05
CA GLU A 192 0.24 -19.42 16.00
C GLU A 192 0.65 -18.05 15.45
N LEU A 193 0.99 -17.98 14.16
CA LEU A 193 1.22 -16.74 13.44
C LEU A 193 -0.03 -15.86 13.48
N PHE A 194 -1.20 -16.37 13.09
CA PHE A 194 -2.45 -15.61 13.12
C PHE A 194 -2.83 -15.15 14.53
N ASN A 195 -2.62 -15.97 15.56
CA ASN A 195 -2.91 -15.60 16.95
C ASN A 195 -1.94 -14.55 17.49
N LYS A 196 -0.64 -14.66 17.18
CA LYS A 196 0.38 -13.67 17.57
C LYS A 196 0.21 -12.37 16.81
N LEU A 197 -0.15 -12.44 15.52
CA LEU A 197 -0.58 -11.29 14.72
C LEU A 197 -1.83 -10.66 15.32
N ASN A 198 -2.86 -11.40 15.73
CA ASN A 198 -4.09 -10.83 16.27
C ASN A 198 -3.89 -10.05 17.60
N ILE A 199 -2.98 -10.49 18.46
CA ILE A 199 -2.71 -9.82 19.75
C ILE A 199 -1.73 -8.63 19.61
N SER A 200 -0.78 -8.66 18.65
CA SER A 200 0.17 -7.55 18.41
C SER A 200 -0.24 -6.60 17.27
N MET A 201 -1.23 -6.96 16.45
CA MET A 201 -1.90 -6.07 15.48
C MET A 201 -2.73 -4.99 16.19
N ILE A 202 -3.15 -5.21 17.44
CA ILE A 202 -3.79 -4.20 18.29
C ILE A 202 -2.74 -3.24 18.91
N SER A 203 -1.45 -3.53 18.77
CA SER A 203 -0.34 -2.75 19.33
C SER A 203 0.76 -2.37 18.31
N GLY A 204 0.35 -2.06 17.07
CA GLY A 204 0.98 -1.05 16.21
C GLY A 204 2.39 -1.24 15.65
N ALA A 205 3.02 -2.42 15.72
CA ALA A 205 4.42 -2.63 15.28
C ALA A 205 4.65 -3.69 14.18
N GLY A 206 3.60 -4.31 13.62
CA GLY A 206 3.71 -5.55 12.84
C GLY A 206 3.36 -5.47 11.35
N PHE A 207 2.80 -4.36 10.86
CA PHE A 207 1.97 -4.43 9.65
C PHE A 207 2.70 -4.36 8.31
N GLY A 208 3.84 -3.66 8.20
CA GLY A 208 4.39 -3.34 6.87
C GLY A 208 5.09 -4.50 6.15
N ALA A 209 5.86 -5.33 6.86
CA ALA A 209 6.73 -6.33 6.24
C ALA A 209 6.07 -7.72 6.15
N ALA A 210 5.28 -8.11 7.16
CA ALA A 210 4.63 -9.42 7.21
C ALA A 210 3.47 -9.53 6.20
N LEU A 211 2.72 -8.44 5.98
CA LEU A 211 1.62 -8.43 5.00
C LEU A 211 2.15 -8.54 3.55
N VAL A 212 3.26 -7.87 3.23
CA VAL A 212 3.90 -7.94 1.91
C VAL A 212 4.50 -9.34 1.66
N ALA A 213 5.13 -9.95 2.68
CA ALA A 213 5.62 -11.33 2.58
C ALA A 213 4.47 -12.35 2.42
N PHE A 214 3.35 -12.15 3.12
CA PHE A 214 2.16 -13.00 3.03
C PHE A 214 1.46 -12.89 1.65
N LEU A 215 1.28 -11.67 1.11
CA LEU A 215 0.64 -11.44 -0.19
C LEU A 215 1.47 -11.98 -1.37
N ASN A 216 2.81 -11.91 -1.27
CA ASN A 216 3.70 -12.41 -2.31
C ASN A 216 3.86 -13.94 -2.29
N SER A 217 3.70 -14.57 -1.12
CA SER A 217 3.67 -16.04 -0.95
C SER A 217 2.41 -16.68 -1.54
N TYR A 218 1.23 -16.06 -1.32
CA TYR A 218 -0.06 -16.57 -1.80
C TYR A 218 -0.22 -16.49 -3.33
N THR A 219 0.44 -15.54 -3.98
CA THR A 219 0.42 -15.38 -5.44
C THR A 219 1.36 -16.36 -6.17
N GLN A 220 2.36 -16.93 -5.48
CA GLN A 220 3.23 -17.99 -6.04
C GLN A 220 2.62 -19.38 -5.91
N THR A 221 1.88 -19.67 -4.83
CA THR A 221 1.26 -20.99 -4.61
C THR A 221 0.04 -21.27 -5.48
N ASN A 222 -0.58 -20.25 -6.09
CA ASN A 222 -1.72 -20.40 -7.00
C ASN A 222 -1.33 -20.43 -8.49
N LYS A 223 -0.05 -20.68 -8.80
CA LYS A 223 0.48 -20.83 -10.18
C LYS A 223 1.04 -22.23 -10.48
N GLU A 224 0.81 -23.22 -9.62
CA GLU A 224 1.05 -24.64 -9.91
C GLU A 224 -0.22 -25.35 -10.38
#